data_AF-A0A5B3GGI2-F1
#
_entry.id   AF-A0A5B3GGI2-F1
#
_cell.length_a   1.000
_cell.length_b   1.000
_cell.length_c   1.000
_cell.angle_alpha   90.00
_cell.angle_beta   90.00
_cell.angle_gamma   90.00
#
_symmetry.space_group_name_H-M   'P 1'
#
loop_
_entity.id
_entity.type
_entity.pdbx_description
1 polymer ?
#
loop_
_entity_poly.entity_id
_entity_poly.type
_entity_poly.pdbx_seq_one_letter_code
_entity_poly.pdbx_strand_id
1 'polypeptide(L)'
;LKFIPALIRELSDAEAEDAAITENLQREDVRPREEAAAYKRALQSGRHTIESLVGKFGKSEAYIRSRLKLCELIDALAEMLDKEDISVGVATEIAKYPADIQQEVYDDHFAEGCYNSWKTARIKEIARRLYERYMTKLESYNFDKTECLSCQHNTANQVLFKDECTGGCAGCQNRECMLRKNDEFLVQKAVKLLKDDPRTTLATDGETPAAVLEALEKEGYHVEELEYSVYHYDKGPQMPDAPQAEEFESEEEFSEAQGEYEAEMAAFAEETQQLEFDISEGRVRKYAVIGNLDIEFRYEEIEDEEREMTVNEGQDDEHKVFVTVVPPSPLEGLMQQDRRNREICYEHITTDMKRVFLDVKVANKPLQKEEQQMFYYAVMQRVMSDSKLRQCGFRPKEGSYLTDREQFAAAGRITVKQQAALVRAFLVDYFRSAAPEYGCTDETLLTGMMCRFADLNFSEQSQKV
;
A
#
# COMPACT_ATOMS: atom_id res chain seq x y z
N LEU A 1 12.35 -6.88 -80.21
CA LEU A 1 10.92 -7.26 -80.28
C LEU A 1 10.08 -5.99 -80.30
N LYS A 2 9.07 -5.86 -81.18
CA LYS A 2 8.16 -4.69 -81.19
C LYS A 2 6.84 -4.94 -80.44
N PHE A 3 6.47 -6.20 -80.21
CA PHE A 3 5.28 -6.61 -79.47
C PHE A 3 5.60 -7.84 -78.60
N ILE A 4 4.92 -7.96 -77.46
CA ILE A 4 4.98 -9.10 -76.53
C ILE A 4 3.56 -9.68 -76.36
N PRO A 5 3.40 -11.01 -76.21
CA PRO A 5 2.11 -11.59 -75.87
C PRO A 5 1.69 -11.17 -74.45
N ALA A 6 0.43 -10.78 -74.26
CA ALA A 6 -0.10 -10.31 -72.98
C ALA A 6 -1.55 -10.76 -72.78
N LEU A 7 -1.96 -10.88 -71.52
CA LEU A 7 -3.34 -11.16 -71.09
C LEU A 7 -3.84 -9.96 -70.28
N ILE A 8 -4.91 -9.32 -70.73
CA ILE A 8 -5.49 -8.13 -70.09
C ILE A 8 -6.56 -8.59 -69.08
N ARG A 9 -6.45 -8.15 -67.83
CA ARG A 9 -7.43 -8.33 -66.76
C ARG A 9 -7.73 -6.97 -66.14
N GLU A 10 -9.02 -6.68 -65.95
CA GLU A 10 -9.46 -5.52 -65.18
C GLU A 10 -9.36 -5.88 -63.69
N LEU A 11 -8.58 -5.10 -62.93
CA LEU A 11 -8.39 -5.25 -61.49
C LEU A 11 -8.56 -3.87 -60.86
N SER A 12 -9.23 -3.80 -59.72
CA SER A 12 -9.15 -2.61 -58.85
C SER A 12 -7.74 -2.46 -58.30
N ASP A 13 -7.37 -1.26 -57.84
CA ASP A 13 -6.05 -1.01 -57.20
C ASP A 13 -5.80 -1.99 -56.04
N ALA A 14 -6.84 -2.31 -55.28
CA ALA A 14 -6.79 -3.30 -54.20
C ALA A 14 -6.48 -4.70 -54.74
N GLU A 15 -7.19 -5.18 -55.75
CA GLU A 15 -6.95 -6.50 -56.35
C GLU A 15 -5.58 -6.58 -57.04
N ALA A 16 -5.12 -5.49 -57.65
CA ALA A 16 -3.80 -5.38 -58.23
C ALA A 16 -2.69 -5.48 -57.15
N GLU A 17 -2.86 -4.80 -56.02
CA GLU A 17 -1.95 -4.90 -54.88
C GLU A 17 -1.92 -6.33 -54.29
N ASP A 18 -3.08 -6.95 -54.12
CA ASP A 18 -3.18 -8.33 -53.62
C ASP A 18 -2.55 -9.35 -54.57
N ALA A 19 -2.73 -9.15 -55.88
CA ALA A 19 -2.10 -9.96 -56.90
C ALA A 19 -0.57 -9.80 -56.87
N ALA A 20 -0.08 -8.57 -56.71
CA ALA A 20 1.35 -8.27 -56.59
C ALA A 20 1.97 -8.90 -55.32
N ILE A 21 1.29 -8.83 -54.17
CA ILE A 21 1.76 -9.47 -52.92
C ILE A 21 1.81 -10.99 -53.09
N THR A 22 0.77 -11.57 -53.70
CA THR A 22 0.66 -13.03 -53.90
C THR A 22 1.73 -13.54 -54.86
N GLU A 23 1.97 -12.84 -55.97
CA GLU A 23 3.00 -13.20 -56.95
C GLU A 23 4.40 -13.13 -56.34
N ASN A 24 4.71 -12.06 -55.59
CA ASN A 24 5.99 -11.93 -54.91
C ASN A 24 6.23 -13.04 -53.89
N LEU A 25 5.19 -13.46 -53.14
CA LEU A 25 5.29 -14.54 -52.15
C LEU A 25 5.43 -15.94 -52.77
N GLN A 26 5.07 -16.13 -54.04
CA GLN A 26 5.16 -17.41 -54.74
C GLN A 26 6.51 -17.65 -55.44
N ARG A 27 7.42 -16.69 -55.36
CA ARG A 27 8.78 -16.85 -55.90
C ARG A 27 9.56 -17.92 -55.12
N GLU A 28 10.49 -18.58 -55.80
CA GLU A 28 11.33 -19.62 -55.20
C GLU A 28 12.37 -19.04 -54.22
N ASP A 29 12.76 -17.77 -54.41
CA ASP A 29 13.88 -17.11 -53.75
C ASP A 29 13.47 -16.02 -52.73
N VAL A 30 12.24 -16.06 -52.20
CA VAL A 30 11.75 -15.07 -51.23
C VAL A 30 12.54 -15.16 -49.93
N ARG A 31 13.14 -14.05 -49.50
CA ARG A 31 13.87 -14.01 -48.22
C ARG A 31 12.89 -14.03 -47.04
N PRO A 32 13.28 -14.60 -45.88
CA PRO A 32 12.45 -14.63 -44.67
C PRO A 32 11.83 -13.28 -44.26
N ARG A 33 12.60 -12.19 -44.35
CA ARG A 33 12.13 -10.84 -44.01
C ARG A 33 11.21 -10.24 -45.08
N GLU A 34 11.43 -10.59 -46.34
CA GLU A 34 10.55 -10.17 -47.45
C GLU A 34 9.18 -10.84 -47.32
N GLU A 35 9.16 -12.13 -47.00
CA GLU A 35 7.94 -12.89 -46.68
C GLU A 35 7.20 -12.28 -45.48
N ALA A 36 7.93 -11.98 -44.40
CA ALA A 36 7.38 -11.33 -43.21
C ALA A 36 6.73 -9.97 -43.54
N ALA A 37 7.43 -9.12 -44.30
CA ALA A 37 6.94 -7.81 -44.71
C ALA A 37 5.71 -7.90 -45.62
N ALA A 38 5.66 -8.90 -46.51
CA ALA A 38 4.50 -9.16 -47.37
C ALA A 38 3.28 -9.59 -46.55
N TYR A 39 3.43 -10.51 -45.59
CA TYR A 39 2.34 -10.87 -44.67
C TYR A 39 1.87 -9.67 -43.84
N LYS A 40 2.80 -8.85 -43.33
CA LYS A 40 2.46 -7.65 -42.55
C LYS A 40 1.65 -6.66 -43.39
N ARG A 41 2.05 -6.39 -44.64
CA ARG A 41 1.30 -5.53 -45.57
C ARG A 41 -0.08 -6.10 -45.89
N ALA A 42 -0.18 -7.41 -46.14
CA ALA A 42 -1.46 -8.06 -46.40
C ALA A 42 -2.44 -7.89 -45.22
N LEU A 43 -1.97 -8.07 -43.98
CA LEU A 43 -2.78 -7.83 -42.78
C LEU A 43 -3.14 -6.34 -42.59
N GLN A 44 -2.20 -5.43 -42.81
CA GLN A 44 -2.42 -3.98 -42.68
C GLN A 44 -3.43 -3.44 -43.70
N SER A 45 -3.61 -4.11 -44.83
CA SER A 45 -4.65 -3.76 -45.81
C SER A 45 -6.07 -3.94 -45.27
N GLY A 46 -6.26 -4.65 -44.15
CA GLY A 46 -7.55 -4.96 -43.54
C GLY A 46 -8.37 -6.02 -44.29
N ARG A 47 -7.85 -6.54 -45.41
CA ARG A 47 -8.54 -7.51 -46.28
C ARG A 47 -8.21 -8.96 -45.97
N HIS A 48 -7.10 -9.19 -45.27
CA HIS A 48 -6.63 -10.53 -44.91
C HIS A 48 -6.61 -10.67 -43.39
N THR A 49 -7.06 -11.83 -42.90
CA THR A 49 -6.81 -12.30 -41.54
C THR A 49 -5.74 -13.39 -41.57
N ILE A 50 -5.21 -13.77 -40.41
CA ILE A 50 -4.24 -14.87 -40.33
C ILE A 50 -4.86 -16.16 -40.89
N GLU A 51 -6.13 -16.43 -40.60
CA GLU A 51 -6.85 -17.61 -41.10
C GLU A 51 -6.98 -17.58 -42.64
N SER A 52 -7.23 -16.41 -43.22
CA SER A 52 -7.29 -16.23 -44.67
C SER A 52 -5.92 -16.48 -45.32
N LEU A 53 -4.83 -15.99 -44.71
CA LEU A 53 -3.47 -16.22 -45.19
C LEU A 53 -3.07 -17.70 -45.09
N VAL A 54 -3.46 -18.40 -44.02
CA VAL A 54 -3.27 -19.86 -43.86
C VAL A 54 -3.91 -20.60 -45.03
N GLY A 55 -5.18 -20.30 -45.33
CA GLY A 55 -5.90 -20.92 -46.45
C GLY A 55 -5.31 -20.59 -47.82
N LYS A 56 -4.85 -19.36 -48.02
CA LYS A 56 -4.33 -18.88 -49.31
C LYS A 56 -2.94 -19.42 -49.65
N PHE A 57 -2.05 -19.50 -48.66
CA PHE A 57 -0.64 -19.88 -48.86
C PHE A 57 -0.31 -21.31 -48.42
N GLY A 58 -1.25 -22.03 -47.80
CA GLY A 58 -1.06 -23.41 -47.36
C GLY A 58 -0.01 -23.57 -46.26
N LYS A 59 0.25 -22.49 -45.50
CA LYS A 59 1.19 -22.48 -44.36
C LYS A 59 0.41 -22.58 -43.06
N SER A 60 1.01 -23.17 -42.02
CA SER A 60 0.38 -23.23 -40.70
C SER A 60 0.29 -21.83 -40.08
N GLU A 61 -0.68 -21.63 -39.19
CA GLU A 61 -0.80 -20.38 -38.43
C GLU A 61 0.50 -20.06 -37.67
N ALA A 62 1.11 -21.07 -37.05
CA ALA A 62 2.39 -20.94 -36.35
C ALA A 62 3.50 -20.37 -37.26
N TYR A 63 3.55 -20.84 -38.51
CA TYR A 63 4.53 -20.37 -39.50
C TYR A 63 4.30 -18.90 -39.89
N ILE A 64 3.05 -18.51 -40.14
CA ILE A 64 2.74 -17.13 -40.52
C ILE A 64 3.03 -16.18 -39.35
N ARG A 65 2.67 -16.55 -38.12
CA ARG A 65 2.96 -15.76 -36.92
C ARG A 65 4.46 -15.63 -36.65
N SER A 66 5.22 -16.71 -36.81
CA SER A 66 6.67 -16.68 -36.60
C SER A 66 7.37 -15.80 -37.64
N ARG A 67 6.90 -15.84 -38.89
CA ARG A 67 7.36 -14.91 -39.93
C ARG A 67 7.07 -13.47 -39.59
N LEU A 68 5.85 -13.14 -39.18
CA LEU A 68 5.48 -11.77 -38.81
C LEU A 68 6.39 -11.20 -37.71
N LYS A 69 6.82 -12.03 -36.74
CA LYS A 69 7.75 -11.61 -35.69
C LYS A 69 9.11 -11.15 -36.21
N LEU A 70 9.59 -11.64 -37.35
CA LEU A 70 10.84 -11.15 -37.94
C LEU A 70 10.80 -9.66 -38.32
N CYS A 71 9.61 -9.06 -38.44
CA CYS A 71 9.46 -7.61 -38.63
C CYS A 71 9.76 -6.78 -37.36
N GLU A 72 9.88 -7.43 -36.20
CA GLU A 72 10.12 -6.82 -34.89
C GLU A 72 11.59 -6.97 -34.44
N LEU A 73 12.46 -7.54 -35.29
CA LEU A 73 13.90 -7.64 -35.00
C LEU A 73 14.57 -6.27 -35.01
N ILE A 74 15.48 -6.04 -34.07
CA ILE A 74 16.40 -4.91 -34.12
C ILE A 74 17.31 -4.99 -35.35
N ASP A 75 17.76 -3.84 -35.85
CA ASP A 75 18.50 -3.75 -37.12
C ASP A 75 19.74 -4.64 -37.16
N ALA A 76 20.49 -4.73 -36.06
CA ALA A 76 21.70 -5.54 -35.98
C ALA A 76 21.43 -7.04 -36.20
N LEU A 77 20.42 -7.60 -35.51
CA LEU A 77 20.02 -9.01 -35.69
C LEU A 77 19.36 -9.25 -37.05
N ALA A 78 18.64 -8.27 -37.56
CA ALA A 78 18.01 -8.35 -38.86
C ALA A 78 19.05 -8.38 -39.99
N GLU A 79 20.13 -7.60 -39.87
CA GLU A 79 21.26 -7.64 -40.80
C GLU A 79 22.00 -8.98 -40.73
N MET A 80 22.19 -9.54 -39.54
CA MET A 80 22.78 -10.88 -39.38
C MET A 80 21.91 -11.97 -40.02
N LEU A 81 20.58 -11.86 -39.95
CA LEU A 81 19.68 -12.78 -40.64
C LEU A 81 19.80 -12.65 -42.16
N ASP A 82 19.90 -11.42 -42.69
CA ASP A 82 20.03 -11.17 -44.14
C ASP A 82 21.38 -11.65 -44.71
N LYS A 83 22.43 -11.66 -43.88
CA LYS A 83 23.75 -12.23 -44.20
C LYS A 83 23.84 -13.74 -43.97
N GLU A 84 22.78 -14.36 -43.46
CA GLU A 84 22.73 -15.77 -43.05
C GLU A 84 23.71 -16.13 -41.91
N ASP A 85 24.19 -15.14 -41.16
CA ASP A 85 25.04 -15.33 -39.96
C ASP A 85 24.25 -16.00 -38.82
N ILE A 86 22.93 -15.79 -38.79
CA ILE A 86 22.00 -16.50 -37.93
C ILE A 86 20.90 -17.17 -38.76
N SER A 87 20.48 -18.35 -38.32
CA SER A 87 19.34 -19.02 -38.94
C SER A 87 18.03 -18.30 -38.63
N VAL A 88 17.05 -18.47 -39.52
CA VAL A 88 15.65 -18.07 -39.30
C VAL A 88 15.12 -18.50 -37.94
N GLY A 89 15.45 -19.72 -37.50
CA GLY A 89 14.98 -20.26 -36.22
C GLY A 89 15.49 -19.42 -35.05
N VAL A 90 16.80 -19.14 -35.02
CA VAL A 90 17.41 -18.27 -33.99
C VAL A 90 16.78 -16.88 -34.01
N ALA A 91 16.64 -16.29 -35.20
CA ALA A 91 16.05 -14.96 -35.35
C ALA A 91 14.59 -14.93 -34.87
N THR A 92 13.83 -15.99 -35.13
CA THR A 92 12.44 -16.13 -34.66
C THR A 92 12.35 -16.21 -33.14
N GLU A 93 13.24 -16.97 -32.49
CA GLU A 93 13.27 -17.09 -31.03
C GLU A 93 13.56 -15.75 -30.36
N ILE A 94 14.53 -14.99 -30.88
CA ILE A 94 14.88 -13.68 -30.33
C ILE A 94 13.76 -12.65 -30.59
N ALA A 95 13.12 -12.70 -31.76
CA ALA A 95 12.03 -11.79 -32.13
C ALA A 95 10.75 -11.93 -31.28
N LYS A 96 10.65 -12.97 -30.43
CA LYS A 96 9.54 -13.11 -29.47
C LYS A 96 9.61 -12.09 -28.33
N TYR A 97 10.78 -11.48 -28.11
CA TYR A 97 11.06 -10.58 -27.00
C TYR A 97 11.09 -9.11 -27.46
N PRO A 98 10.81 -8.14 -26.56
CA PRO A 98 10.89 -6.73 -26.90
C PRO A 98 12.33 -6.27 -27.22
N ALA A 99 12.45 -5.12 -27.89
CA ALA A 99 13.69 -4.66 -28.51
C ALA A 99 14.85 -4.45 -27.51
N ASP A 100 14.57 -4.08 -26.27
CA ASP A 100 15.56 -3.93 -25.19
C ASP A 100 16.24 -5.27 -24.87
N ILE A 101 15.46 -6.34 -24.72
CA ILE A 101 15.97 -7.70 -24.50
C ILE A 101 16.74 -8.18 -25.73
N GLN A 102 16.24 -7.90 -26.94
CA GLN A 102 16.96 -8.25 -28.17
C GLN A 102 18.33 -7.57 -28.25
N GLN A 103 18.41 -6.32 -27.82
CA GLN A 103 19.66 -5.56 -27.80
C GLN A 103 20.65 -6.14 -26.78
N GLU A 104 20.20 -6.43 -25.55
CA GLU A 104 21.03 -7.09 -24.53
C GLU A 104 21.58 -8.43 -25.03
N VAL A 105 20.72 -9.27 -25.62
CA VAL A 105 21.12 -10.57 -26.19
C VAL A 105 22.13 -10.40 -27.32
N TYR A 106 21.97 -9.38 -28.18
CA TYR A 106 22.93 -9.09 -29.22
C TYR A 106 24.30 -8.73 -28.63
N ASP A 107 24.34 -7.79 -27.68
CA ASP A 107 25.57 -7.31 -27.06
C ASP A 107 26.30 -8.42 -26.29
N ASP A 108 25.56 -9.25 -25.54
CA ASP A 108 26.13 -10.33 -24.73
C ASP A 108 26.60 -11.54 -25.55
N HIS A 109 25.92 -11.84 -26.68
CA HIS A 109 26.04 -13.17 -27.31
C HIS A 109 26.27 -13.17 -28.83
N PHE A 110 26.10 -12.05 -29.53
CA PHE A 110 26.28 -11.98 -30.99
C PHE A 110 27.27 -10.90 -31.45
N ALA A 111 27.53 -9.89 -30.63
CA ALA A 111 28.53 -8.86 -30.88
C ALA A 111 29.95 -9.44 -31.03
N GLU A 112 30.83 -8.70 -31.69
CA GLU A 112 32.23 -9.11 -31.87
C GLU A 112 32.97 -9.12 -30.52
N GLY A 113 33.77 -10.17 -30.27
CA GLY A 113 34.55 -10.28 -29.03
C GLY A 113 33.77 -10.74 -27.79
N CYS A 114 32.49 -11.14 -27.93
CA CYS A 114 31.73 -11.70 -26.82
C CYS A 114 32.34 -13.00 -26.29
N TYR A 115 32.35 -13.16 -24.95
CA TYR A 115 32.93 -14.32 -24.27
C TYR A 115 32.06 -15.58 -24.42
N ASN A 116 30.73 -15.41 -24.49
CA ASN A 116 29.73 -16.48 -24.54
C ASN A 116 28.89 -16.44 -25.82
N SER A 117 29.54 -16.59 -26.99
CA SER A 117 28.86 -16.52 -28.28
C SER A 117 27.78 -17.59 -28.47
N TRP A 118 26.61 -17.19 -28.97
CA TRP A 118 25.51 -18.10 -29.30
C TRP A 118 25.43 -18.44 -30.79
N LYS A 119 26.36 -17.94 -31.62
CA LYS A 119 26.35 -18.14 -33.09
C LYS A 119 26.32 -19.61 -33.50
N THR A 120 26.92 -20.50 -32.71
CA THR A 120 26.97 -21.95 -32.96
C THR A 120 26.03 -22.76 -32.06
N ALA A 121 25.24 -22.10 -31.21
CA ALA A 121 24.35 -22.80 -30.28
C ALA A 121 23.13 -23.37 -31.02
N ARG A 122 22.59 -24.48 -30.48
CA ARG A 122 21.37 -25.09 -31.03
C ARG A 122 20.17 -24.19 -30.71
N ILE A 123 19.23 -24.08 -31.65
CA ILE A 123 18.02 -23.25 -31.52
C ILE A 123 17.26 -23.56 -30.22
N LYS A 124 17.07 -24.85 -29.89
CA LYS A 124 16.38 -25.26 -28.64
C LYS A 124 17.07 -24.75 -27.37
N GLU A 125 18.40 -24.69 -27.38
CA GLU A 125 19.17 -24.20 -26.23
C GLU A 125 19.08 -22.68 -26.10
N ILE A 126 19.10 -21.96 -27.23
CA ILE A 126 18.86 -20.50 -27.25
C ILE A 126 17.46 -20.19 -26.73
N ALA A 127 16.43 -20.88 -27.24
CA ALA A 127 15.05 -20.71 -26.80
C ALA A 127 14.91 -20.93 -25.27
N ARG A 128 15.49 -22.02 -24.76
CA ARG A 128 15.49 -22.32 -23.32
C ARG A 128 16.16 -21.21 -22.50
N ARG A 129 17.34 -20.73 -22.90
CA ARG A 129 18.08 -19.66 -22.21
C ARG A 129 17.31 -18.35 -22.21
N LEU A 130 16.72 -17.97 -23.35
CA LEU A 130 15.91 -16.77 -23.46
C LEU A 130 14.67 -16.87 -22.54
N TYR A 131 14.02 -18.02 -22.53
CA TYR A 131 12.86 -18.26 -21.67
C TYR A 131 13.22 -18.19 -20.18
N GLU A 132 14.26 -18.91 -19.76
CA GLU A 132 14.69 -18.94 -18.35
C GLU A 132 15.16 -17.58 -17.83
N ARG A 133 15.85 -16.78 -18.67
CA ARG A 133 16.43 -15.50 -18.26
C ARG A 133 15.45 -14.33 -18.34
N TYR A 134 14.61 -14.28 -19.38
CA TYR A 134 13.81 -13.10 -19.68
C TYR A 134 12.30 -13.30 -19.55
N MET A 135 11.80 -14.54 -19.51
CA MET A 135 10.37 -14.77 -19.36
C MET A 135 9.95 -14.66 -17.90
N THR A 136 8.91 -13.87 -17.63
CA THR A 136 8.30 -13.80 -16.31
C THR A 136 7.46 -15.06 -16.07
N LYS A 137 7.96 -15.99 -15.24
CA LYS A 137 7.27 -17.26 -14.97
C LYS A 137 6.10 -17.05 -14.03
N LEU A 138 4.91 -17.51 -14.42
CA LEU A 138 3.69 -17.38 -13.60
C LEU A 138 3.80 -18.17 -12.28
N GLU A 139 4.53 -19.28 -12.26
CA GLU A 139 4.73 -20.09 -11.06
C GLU A 139 5.49 -19.35 -9.95
N SER A 140 6.37 -18.41 -10.30
CA SER A 140 7.18 -17.65 -9.35
C SER A 140 6.40 -16.60 -8.55
N TYR A 141 5.15 -16.30 -8.91
CA TYR A 141 4.32 -15.29 -8.24
C TYR A 141 3.22 -15.93 -7.40
N ASN A 142 2.81 -15.27 -6.31
CA ASN A 142 1.86 -15.84 -5.34
C ASN A 142 0.43 -15.27 -5.43
N PHE A 143 0.17 -14.33 -6.36
CA PHE A 143 -1.17 -13.79 -6.59
C PHE A 143 -2.11 -14.77 -7.32
N ASP A 144 -3.42 -14.49 -7.33
CA ASP A 144 -4.42 -15.29 -8.06
C ASP A 144 -4.26 -15.22 -9.59
N LYS A 145 -3.96 -16.37 -10.20
CA LYS A 145 -3.66 -16.53 -11.64
C LYS A 145 -4.89 -16.91 -12.47
N THR A 146 -6.10 -16.92 -11.89
CA THR A 146 -7.33 -17.34 -12.60
C THR A 146 -7.52 -16.59 -13.92
N GLU A 147 -7.34 -15.27 -13.93
CA GLU A 147 -7.43 -14.45 -15.15
C GLU A 147 -6.30 -14.72 -16.16
N CYS A 148 -5.16 -15.22 -15.69
CA CYS A 148 -4.00 -15.51 -16.54
C CYS A 148 -4.23 -16.75 -17.40
N LEU A 149 -5.10 -17.68 -16.98
CA LEU A 149 -5.34 -18.94 -17.68
C LEU A 149 -5.87 -18.75 -19.10
N SER A 150 -6.66 -17.71 -19.37
CA SER A 150 -7.19 -17.39 -20.71
C SER A 150 -6.57 -16.13 -21.32
N CYS A 151 -5.58 -15.52 -20.65
CA CYS A 151 -4.96 -14.27 -21.08
C CYS A 151 -4.13 -14.46 -22.36
N GLN A 152 -4.21 -13.50 -23.29
CA GLN A 152 -3.43 -13.48 -24.53
C GLN A 152 -1.91 -13.34 -24.31
N HIS A 153 -1.50 -12.77 -23.18
CA HIS A 153 -0.07 -12.58 -22.84
C HIS A 153 0.54 -13.81 -22.15
N ASN A 154 -0.27 -14.79 -21.80
CA ASN A 154 0.19 -16.07 -21.27
C ASN A 154 0.75 -16.91 -22.41
N THR A 155 2.02 -17.30 -22.32
CA THR A 155 2.71 -18.11 -23.33
C THR A 155 2.02 -19.46 -23.57
N ALA A 156 1.32 -20.02 -22.58
CA ALA A 156 0.54 -21.25 -22.73
C ALA A 156 -0.63 -21.09 -23.73
N ASN A 157 -1.14 -19.87 -23.91
CA ASN A 157 -2.19 -19.54 -24.86
C ASN A 157 -1.65 -19.08 -26.22
N GLN A 158 -0.32 -19.02 -26.38
CA GLN A 158 0.32 -18.54 -27.59
C GLN A 158 0.91 -19.68 -28.40
N VAL A 159 0.55 -19.70 -29.68
CA VAL A 159 1.01 -20.71 -30.64
C VAL A 159 2.54 -20.76 -30.76
N LEU A 160 3.24 -19.65 -30.53
CA LEU A 160 4.69 -19.52 -30.71
C LEU A 160 5.55 -20.10 -29.58
N PHE A 161 4.96 -20.43 -28.43
CA PHE A 161 5.68 -20.89 -27.23
C PHE A 161 5.35 -22.34 -26.85
N LYS A 162 4.59 -23.04 -27.70
CA LYS A 162 3.97 -24.33 -27.38
C LYS A 162 4.95 -25.46 -27.09
N ASP A 163 6.18 -25.37 -27.60
CA ASP A 163 7.21 -26.41 -27.51
C ASP A 163 8.29 -26.14 -26.45
N GLU A 164 8.32 -24.95 -25.85
CA GLU A 164 9.39 -24.53 -24.93
C GLU A 164 9.13 -24.94 -23.48
N CYS A 165 7.92 -25.43 -23.20
CA CYS A 165 7.54 -25.80 -21.86
C CYS A 165 7.27 -27.30 -21.71
N THR A 166 8.34 -28.05 -21.45
CA THR A 166 8.23 -29.43 -20.96
C THR A 166 7.88 -29.39 -19.47
N GLY A 167 6.59 -29.50 -19.13
CA GLY A 167 6.15 -29.62 -17.72
C GLY A 167 4.97 -28.73 -17.29
N GLY A 168 4.32 -27.99 -18.20
CA GLY A 168 3.12 -27.18 -17.86
C GLY A 168 3.41 -25.79 -17.28
N CYS A 169 4.68 -25.36 -17.26
CA CYS A 169 5.09 -23.98 -17.04
C CYS A 169 4.38 -22.99 -18.01
N ALA A 170 3.99 -21.85 -17.45
CA ALA A 170 3.39 -20.74 -18.19
C ALA A 170 4.18 -19.47 -17.87
N GLY A 171 4.45 -18.67 -18.90
CA GLY A 171 5.13 -17.39 -18.79
C GLY A 171 4.18 -16.25 -19.15
N CYS A 172 4.46 -15.05 -18.66
CA CYS A 172 3.74 -13.85 -19.04
C CYS A 172 4.67 -12.91 -19.81
N GLN A 173 4.24 -12.50 -21.01
CA GLN A 173 4.97 -11.50 -21.79
C GLN A 173 4.72 -10.05 -21.32
N ASN A 174 3.76 -9.83 -20.42
CA ASN A 174 3.45 -8.52 -19.88
C ASN A 174 4.01 -8.39 -18.45
N ARG A 175 5.29 -8.01 -18.37
CA ARG A 175 6.02 -7.84 -17.10
C ARG A 175 5.36 -6.80 -16.19
N GLU A 176 4.94 -5.68 -16.75
CA GLU A 176 4.34 -4.57 -16.00
C GLU A 176 3.04 -5.00 -15.30
N CYS A 177 2.20 -5.80 -15.99
CA CYS A 177 1.00 -6.39 -15.41
C CYS A 177 1.33 -7.36 -14.26
N MET A 178 2.37 -8.18 -14.40
CA MET A 178 2.81 -9.12 -13.37
C MET A 178 3.30 -8.38 -12.12
N LEU A 179 4.13 -7.35 -12.29
CA LEU A 179 4.62 -6.52 -11.18
C LEU A 179 3.47 -5.83 -10.46
N ARG A 180 2.55 -5.19 -11.19
CA ARG A 180 1.38 -4.55 -10.57
C ARG A 180 0.52 -5.53 -9.77
N LYS A 181 0.23 -6.72 -10.31
CA LYS A 181 -0.55 -7.75 -9.61
C LYS A 181 0.19 -8.29 -8.38
N ASN A 182 1.51 -8.40 -8.45
CA ASN A 182 2.35 -8.76 -7.31
C ASN A 182 2.31 -7.70 -6.21
N ASP A 183 2.46 -6.43 -6.57
CA ASP A 183 2.42 -5.33 -5.62
C ASP A 183 1.05 -5.25 -4.93
N GLU A 184 -0.04 -5.38 -5.70
CA GLU A 184 -1.40 -5.46 -5.16
C GLU A 184 -1.57 -6.64 -4.19
N PHE A 185 -1.02 -7.81 -4.53
CA PHE A 185 -1.03 -8.99 -3.67
C PHE A 185 -0.27 -8.77 -2.36
N LEU A 186 0.95 -8.22 -2.42
CA LEU A 186 1.77 -7.97 -1.23
C LEU A 186 1.10 -6.96 -0.29
N VAL A 187 0.56 -5.86 -0.83
CA VAL A 187 -0.19 -4.87 -0.04
C VAL A 187 -1.41 -5.53 0.62
N GLN A 188 -2.21 -6.27 -0.14
CA GLN A 188 -3.40 -6.94 0.40
C GLN A 188 -3.04 -7.99 1.46
N LYS A 189 -1.96 -8.77 1.25
CA LYS A 189 -1.48 -9.75 2.22
C LYS A 189 -1.00 -9.05 3.49
N ALA A 190 -0.18 -8.00 3.39
CA ALA A 190 0.31 -7.22 4.54
C ALA A 190 -0.83 -6.63 5.37
N VAL A 191 -1.78 -5.96 4.70
CA VAL A 191 -2.97 -5.37 5.37
C VAL A 191 -3.84 -6.43 6.01
N LYS A 192 -4.01 -7.60 5.38
CA LYS A 192 -4.74 -8.72 5.97
C LYS A 192 -4.03 -9.24 7.23
N LEU A 193 -2.72 -9.44 7.17
CA LEU A 193 -1.92 -9.90 8.31
C LEU A 193 -2.04 -8.95 9.51
N LEU A 194 -2.00 -7.64 9.28
CA LEU A 194 -2.21 -6.64 10.34
C LEU A 194 -3.64 -6.65 10.91
N LYS A 195 -4.65 -6.96 10.09
CA LYS A 195 -6.03 -7.11 10.58
C LYS A 195 -6.20 -8.35 11.43
N ASP A 196 -5.55 -9.45 11.04
CA ASP A 196 -5.61 -10.73 11.74
C ASP A 196 -4.81 -10.68 13.05
N ASP A 197 -3.66 -10.00 13.07
CA ASP A 197 -2.82 -9.81 14.27
C ASP A 197 -2.19 -8.41 14.32
N PRO A 198 -2.84 -7.44 15.00
CA PRO A 198 -2.36 -6.05 15.08
C PRO A 198 -1.01 -5.86 15.77
N ARG A 199 -0.50 -6.86 16.50
CA ARG A 199 0.80 -6.81 17.19
C ARG A 199 1.97 -7.06 16.23
N THR A 200 1.69 -7.52 15.01
CA THR A 200 2.69 -7.73 13.97
C THR A 200 3.21 -6.39 13.45
N THR A 201 4.53 -6.26 13.36
CA THR A 201 5.19 -5.08 12.77
C THR A 201 5.50 -5.36 11.31
N LEU A 202 5.09 -4.49 10.38
CA LEU A 202 5.51 -4.63 8.98
C LEU A 202 6.97 -4.20 8.85
N ALA A 203 7.77 -4.99 8.14
CA ALA A 203 9.18 -4.70 7.93
C ALA A 203 9.65 -4.92 6.49
N THR A 204 10.78 -4.34 6.14
CA THR A 204 11.50 -4.54 4.88
C THR A 204 12.96 -4.88 5.14
N ASP A 205 13.53 -5.76 4.31
CA ASP A 205 14.96 -6.08 4.27
C ASP A 205 15.70 -5.36 3.12
N GLY A 206 15.02 -4.40 2.46
CA GLY A 206 15.53 -3.68 1.31
C GLY A 206 15.14 -4.28 -0.05
N GLU A 207 14.57 -5.49 -0.11
CA GLU A 207 14.11 -6.10 -1.36
C GLU A 207 12.64 -5.80 -1.70
N THR A 208 11.91 -5.13 -0.80
CA THR A 208 10.50 -4.78 -1.01
C THR A 208 10.34 -3.83 -2.21
N PRO A 209 9.38 -4.07 -3.12
CA PRO A 209 9.10 -3.13 -4.20
C PRO A 209 8.69 -1.76 -3.66
N ALA A 210 9.28 -0.67 -4.19
CA ALA A 210 8.99 0.70 -3.76
C ALA A 210 7.49 1.05 -3.85
N ALA A 211 6.80 0.57 -4.88
CA ALA A 211 5.37 0.78 -5.07
C ALA A 211 4.52 0.18 -3.91
N VAL A 212 4.98 -0.92 -3.30
CA VAL A 212 4.31 -1.54 -2.14
C VAL A 212 4.50 -0.67 -0.90
N LEU A 213 5.71 -0.17 -0.66
CA LEU A 213 6.00 0.73 0.46
C LEU A 213 5.18 2.03 0.38
N GLU A 214 5.17 2.67 -0.80
CA GLU A 214 4.39 3.88 -1.05
C GLU A 214 2.88 3.65 -0.87
N ALA A 215 2.36 2.50 -1.32
CA ALA A 215 0.96 2.14 -1.18
C ALA A 215 0.57 1.95 0.30
N LEU A 216 1.40 1.24 1.08
CA LEU A 216 1.17 1.02 2.51
C LEU A 216 1.24 2.34 3.30
N GLU A 217 2.24 3.19 3.02
CA GLU A 217 2.37 4.50 3.66
C GLU A 217 1.16 5.40 3.37
N LYS A 218 0.67 5.39 2.13
CA LYS A 218 -0.53 6.14 1.73
C LYS A 218 -1.80 5.65 2.44
N GLU A 219 -1.89 4.36 2.76
CA GLU A 219 -2.95 3.79 3.59
C GLU A 219 -2.75 4.04 5.09
N GLY A 220 -1.62 4.65 5.49
CA GLY A 220 -1.30 5.01 6.87
C GLY A 220 -0.58 3.91 7.65
N TYR A 221 -0.08 2.87 6.98
CA TYR A 221 0.71 1.82 7.59
C TYR A 221 2.20 2.18 7.56
N HIS A 222 2.87 2.04 8.71
CA HIS A 222 4.31 2.19 8.80
C HIS A 222 5.00 0.85 8.51
N VAL A 223 6.04 0.88 7.69
CA VAL A 223 6.93 -0.26 7.42
C VAL A 223 8.31 0.10 7.94
N GLU A 224 8.83 -0.71 8.87
CA GLU A 224 10.15 -0.51 9.47
C GLU A 224 11.24 -1.15 8.59
N GLU A 225 12.38 -0.49 8.45
CA GLU A 225 13.56 -1.09 7.84
C GLU A 225 14.32 -1.88 8.90
N LEU A 226 14.59 -3.16 8.63
CA LEU A 226 15.33 -4.01 9.56
C LEU A 226 16.75 -3.48 9.77
N GLU A 227 17.19 -3.44 11.03
CA GLU A 227 18.53 -2.97 11.38
C GLU A 227 19.63 -3.93 10.87
N TYR A 228 19.34 -5.23 10.92
CA TYR A 228 20.26 -6.29 10.50
C TYR A 228 19.72 -7.03 9.28
N SER A 229 20.57 -7.87 8.67
CA SER A 229 20.12 -8.80 7.64
C SER A 229 19.00 -9.69 8.17
N VAL A 230 18.02 -10.02 7.33
CA VAL A 230 16.88 -10.89 7.66
C VAL A 230 17.30 -12.24 8.31
N TYR A 231 18.51 -12.72 8.04
CA TYR A 231 19.06 -13.95 8.62
C TYR A 231 19.47 -13.81 10.10
N HIS A 232 19.56 -12.59 10.64
CA HIS A 232 19.80 -12.36 12.06
C HIS A 232 18.56 -12.65 12.92
N TYR A 233 17.38 -12.56 12.30
CA TYR A 233 16.09 -12.73 12.98
C TYR A 233 15.62 -14.18 12.88
N ASP A 234 15.03 -14.66 13.98
CA ASP A 234 14.58 -16.04 14.11
C ASP A 234 13.37 -16.30 13.19
N LYS A 235 13.26 -17.52 12.64
CA LYS A 235 12.13 -17.92 11.76
C LYS A 235 10.91 -18.43 12.55
N GLY A 236 11.05 -18.56 13.86
CA GLY A 236 10.14 -19.23 14.75
C GLY A 236 10.19 -20.76 14.58
N PRO A 237 9.37 -21.47 15.37
CA PRO A 237 9.16 -22.90 15.23
C PRO A 237 8.80 -23.26 13.79
N GLN A 238 9.43 -24.30 13.25
CA GLN A 238 9.16 -24.78 11.88
C GLN A 238 8.27 -26.02 11.94
N MET A 239 7.26 -26.06 11.08
CA MET A 239 6.38 -27.23 11.00
C MET A 239 7.18 -28.44 10.50
N PRO A 240 7.21 -29.57 11.25
CA PRO A 240 7.88 -30.79 10.82
C PRO A 240 7.30 -31.35 9.52
N ASP A 241 8.15 -31.99 8.72
CA ASP A 241 7.73 -32.65 7.47
C ASP A 241 7.12 -34.02 7.75
N ALA A 242 5.93 -34.28 7.20
CA ALA A 242 5.25 -35.55 7.39
C ALA A 242 5.96 -36.68 6.61
N PRO A 243 6.31 -37.81 7.26
CA PRO A 243 6.99 -38.92 6.59
C PRO A 243 6.10 -39.51 5.48
N GLN A 244 6.68 -39.73 4.30
CA GLN A 244 6.01 -40.34 3.15
C GLN A 244 6.31 -41.83 3.12
N ALA A 245 5.28 -42.69 3.01
CA ALA A 245 5.45 -44.14 3.06
C ALA A 245 6.38 -44.68 1.96
N GLU A 246 6.45 -44.00 0.82
CA GLU A 246 7.30 -44.34 -0.32
C GLU A 246 8.80 -44.14 -0.07
N GLU A 247 9.19 -43.42 0.99
CA GLU A 247 10.59 -43.13 1.34
C GLU A 247 11.22 -44.19 2.26
N PHE A 248 10.43 -45.17 2.72
CA PHE A 248 10.87 -46.19 3.69
C PHE A 248 10.87 -47.58 3.07
N GLU A 249 11.86 -48.40 3.45
CA GLU A 249 12.01 -49.76 2.93
C GLU A 249 11.11 -50.77 3.68
N SER A 250 10.63 -50.40 4.87
CA SER A 250 9.78 -51.25 5.71
C SER A 250 8.67 -50.48 6.43
N GLU A 251 7.59 -51.20 6.77
CA GLU A 251 6.46 -50.68 7.54
C GLU A 251 6.85 -50.37 9.01
N GLU A 252 7.83 -51.08 9.55
CA GLU A 252 8.37 -50.83 10.91
C GLU A 252 9.10 -49.48 10.95
N GLU A 253 10.00 -49.21 9.99
CA GLU A 253 10.71 -47.91 9.89
C GLU A 253 9.74 -46.75 9.66
N PHE A 254 8.70 -46.94 8.83
CA PHE A 254 7.68 -45.92 8.63
C PHE A 254 6.88 -45.64 9.91
N SER A 255 6.52 -46.68 10.68
CA SER A 255 5.81 -46.51 11.95
C SER A 255 6.68 -45.83 13.01
N GLU A 256 7.99 -46.07 13.02
CA GLU A 256 8.93 -45.34 13.89
C GLU A 256 9.03 -43.87 13.50
N ALA A 257 9.19 -43.57 12.21
CA ALA A 257 9.19 -42.20 11.69
C ALA A 257 7.86 -41.45 11.96
N GLN A 258 6.73 -42.15 11.92
CA GLN A 258 5.44 -41.59 12.34
C GLN A 258 5.43 -41.22 13.83
N GLY A 259 6.02 -42.05 14.68
CA GLY A 259 6.15 -41.76 16.12
C GLY A 259 7.07 -40.58 16.40
N GLU A 260 8.18 -40.45 15.68
CA GLU A 260 9.07 -39.29 15.76
C GLU A 260 8.37 -38.01 15.29
N TYR A 261 7.68 -38.05 14.15
CA TYR A 261 6.88 -36.93 13.65
C TYR A 261 5.80 -36.49 14.65
N GLU A 262 5.11 -37.42 15.32
CA GLU A 262 4.13 -37.08 16.36
C GLU A 262 4.79 -36.35 17.55
N ALA A 263 5.99 -36.77 17.96
CA ALA A 263 6.74 -36.11 19.02
C ALA A 263 7.25 -34.72 18.60
N GLU A 264 7.78 -34.58 17.39
CA GLU A 264 8.20 -33.29 16.82
C GLU A 264 7.01 -32.33 16.67
N MET A 265 5.85 -32.82 16.25
CA MET A 265 4.61 -32.04 16.18
C MET A 265 4.17 -31.55 17.55
N ALA A 266 4.35 -32.35 18.61
CA ALA A 266 4.04 -31.94 19.98
C ALA A 266 5.01 -30.85 20.47
N ALA A 267 6.31 -30.99 20.20
CA ALA A 267 7.32 -29.97 20.52
C ALA A 267 7.05 -28.66 19.76
N PHE A 268 6.80 -28.74 18.45
CA PHE A 268 6.43 -27.58 17.63
C PHE A 268 5.19 -26.84 18.19
N ALA A 269 4.17 -27.58 18.64
CA ALA A 269 2.98 -26.98 19.23
C ALA A 269 3.26 -26.28 20.57
N GLU A 270 4.13 -26.83 21.41
CA GLU A 270 4.56 -26.22 22.67
C GLU A 270 5.37 -24.94 22.41
N GLU A 271 6.38 -25.01 21.54
CA GLU A 271 7.22 -23.87 21.17
C GLU A 271 6.39 -22.74 20.54
N THR A 272 5.41 -23.08 19.68
CA THR A 272 4.53 -22.08 19.06
C THR A 272 3.64 -21.39 20.09
N GLN A 273 3.13 -22.12 21.09
CA GLN A 273 2.35 -21.52 22.18
C GLN A 273 3.20 -20.61 23.06
N GLN A 274 4.44 -21.00 23.35
CA GLN A 274 5.37 -20.20 24.12
C GLN A 274 5.73 -18.91 23.38
N LEU A 275 6.05 -19.00 22.08
CA LEU A 275 6.35 -17.84 21.24
C LEU A 275 5.15 -16.86 21.19
N GLU A 276 3.93 -17.36 21.00
CA GLU A 276 2.73 -16.53 20.99
C GLU A 276 2.48 -15.83 22.33
N PHE A 277 2.77 -16.51 23.44
CA PHE A 277 2.74 -15.92 24.77
C PHE A 277 3.78 -14.80 24.90
N ASP A 278 5.03 -15.03 24.50
CA ASP A 278 6.10 -14.04 24.58
C ASP A 278 5.85 -12.82 23.68
N ILE A 279 5.21 -12.99 22.53
CA ILE A 279 4.71 -11.89 21.68
C ILE A 279 3.61 -11.10 22.40
N SER A 280 2.69 -11.79 23.08
CA SER A 280 1.60 -11.13 23.80
C SER A 280 2.10 -10.29 24.98
N GLU A 281 3.14 -10.76 25.66
CA GLU A 281 3.79 -10.06 26.78
C GLU A 281 4.78 -8.98 26.31
N GLY A 282 5.08 -8.90 25.01
CA GLY A 282 6.01 -7.91 24.45
C GLY A 282 7.50 -8.24 24.62
N ARG A 283 7.81 -9.48 24.99
CA ARG A 283 9.20 -10.00 25.09
C ARG A 283 9.76 -10.38 23.73
N VAL A 284 8.90 -10.70 22.77
CA VAL A 284 9.29 -10.99 21.40
C VAL A 284 8.54 -10.05 20.46
N ARG A 285 9.29 -9.42 19.54
CA ARG A 285 8.72 -8.69 18.43
C ARG A 285 8.54 -9.61 17.24
N LYS A 286 7.32 -9.59 16.68
CA LYS A 286 6.96 -10.31 15.45
C LYS A 286 6.97 -9.35 14.27
N TYR A 287 7.83 -9.64 13.29
CA TYR A 287 7.93 -8.92 12.04
C TYR A 287 7.27 -9.71 10.91
N ALA A 288 6.47 -9.03 10.09
CA ALA A 288 6.07 -9.47 8.77
C ALA A 288 6.97 -8.78 7.74
N VAL A 289 8.04 -9.45 7.34
CA VAL A 289 9.04 -8.94 6.41
C VAL A 289 8.52 -9.09 4.99
N ILE A 290 8.30 -7.98 4.32
CA ILE A 290 7.75 -7.94 2.97
C ILE A 290 8.90 -8.12 1.97
N GLY A 291 9.04 -9.29 1.37
CA GLY A 291 10.01 -9.54 0.32
C GLY A 291 9.54 -9.06 -1.06
N ASN A 292 10.21 -9.56 -2.09
CA ASN A 292 9.89 -9.25 -3.49
C ASN A 292 8.65 -9.97 -4.03
N LEU A 293 8.34 -11.17 -3.52
CA LEU A 293 7.30 -12.07 -4.03
C LEU A 293 6.37 -12.60 -2.95
N ASP A 294 6.79 -12.54 -1.68
CA ASP A 294 5.96 -12.94 -0.55
C ASP A 294 6.35 -12.22 0.74
N ILE A 295 5.55 -12.45 1.79
CA ILE A 295 5.79 -11.97 3.15
C ILE A 295 6.19 -13.15 4.04
N GLU A 296 7.34 -13.03 4.71
CA GLU A 296 7.86 -13.99 5.68
C GLU A 296 7.74 -13.44 7.11
N PHE A 297 7.54 -14.34 8.08
CA PHE A 297 7.57 -13.96 9.50
C PHE A 297 8.97 -14.11 10.07
N ARG A 298 9.38 -13.12 10.89
CA ARG A 298 10.64 -13.11 11.62
C ARG A 298 10.42 -12.62 13.04
N TYR A 299 11.25 -13.10 13.97
CA TYR A 299 11.11 -12.83 15.38
C TYR A 299 12.41 -12.30 15.98
N GLU A 300 12.26 -11.37 16.91
CA GLU A 300 13.37 -10.75 17.65
C GLU A 300 13.03 -10.76 19.14
N GLU A 301 13.92 -11.26 19.97
CA GLU A 301 13.81 -11.13 21.42
C GLU A 301 14.12 -9.69 21.82
N ILE A 302 13.22 -9.07 22.58
CA ILE A 302 13.41 -7.74 23.15
C ILE A 302 14.00 -7.94 24.55
N GLU A 303 15.23 -7.46 24.75
CA GLU A 303 15.86 -7.44 26.07
C GLU A 303 15.11 -6.50 27.02
N ASP A 304 15.03 -6.88 28.30
CA ASP A 304 14.42 -6.04 29.33
C ASP A 304 15.24 -4.76 29.57
N GLU A 305 14.59 -3.58 29.56
CA GLU A 305 15.24 -2.32 29.95
C GLU A 305 15.39 -2.23 31.48
N GLU A 306 16.62 -2.23 32.00
CA GLU A 306 16.88 -1.87 33.40
C GLU A 306 16.83 -0.34 33.57
N ARG A 307 15.83 0.18 34.30
CA ARG A 307 15.77 1.61 34.68
C ARG A 307 16.20 1.81 36.12
N GLU A 308 17.17 2.70 36.33
CA GLU A 308 17.58 3.15 37.65
C GLU A 308 16.55 4.15 38.20
N MET A 309 15.84 3.79 39.28
CA MET A 309 14.91 4.66 39.98
C MET A 309 15.45 5.00 41.38
N THR A 310 15.56 6.29 41.69
CA THR A 310 15.83 6.76 43.05
C THR A 310 14.53 6.82 43.84
N VAL A 311 14.38 5.95 44.84
CA VAL A 311 13.25 6.00 45.77
C VAL A 311 13.64 6.89 46.94
N ASN A 312 12.99 8.05 47.04
CA ASN A 312 13.13 8.94 48.19
C ASN A 312 12.08 8.58 49.24
N GLU A 313 12.40 7.61 50.11
CA GLU A 313 11.70 7.45 51.38
C GLU A 313 12.27 8.48 52.36
N GLY A 314 11.47 9.48 52.73
CA GLY A 314 11.94 10.67 53.42
C GLY A 314 12.88 10.41 54.62
N GLN A 315 13.89 11.28 54.70
CA GLN A 315 15.04 11.33 55.62
C GLN A 315 16.26 10.49 55.19
N ASP A 316 17.10 11.15 54.38
CA ASP A 316 18.56 10.98 54.22
C ASP A 316 19.13 9.59 53.85
N ASP A 317 18.37 8.72 53.18
CA ASP A 317 18.95 7.53 52.53
C ASP A 317 18.36 7.30 51.12
N GLU A 318 18.99 7.91 50.10
CA GLU A 318 18.72 7.63 48.69
C GLU A 318 19.12 6.19 48.35
N HIS A 319 18.13 5.31 48.20
CA HIS A 319 18.34 3.96 47.67
C HIS A 319 18.08 3.95 46.16
N LYS A 320 19.10 3.57 45.39
CA LYS A 320 19.01 3.32 43.95
C LYS A 320 18.45 1.92 43.75
N VAL A 321 17.24 1.82 43.22
CA VAL A 321 16.59 0.56 42.87
C VAL A 321 16.62 0.43 41.35
N PHE A 322 17.23 -0.65 40.85
CA PHE A 322 17.13 -1.02 39.45
C PHE A 322 15.80 -1.74 39.26
N VAL A 323 14.90 -1.12 38.49
CA VAL A 323 13.62 -1.71 38.13
C VAL A 323 13.75 -2.20 36.70
N THR A 324 13.66 -3.50 36.51
CA THR A 324 13.47 -4.11 35.19
C THR A 324 12.11 -3.67 34.67
N VAL A 325 12.08 -2.77 33.70
CA VAL A 325 10.85 -2.31 33.07
C VAL A 325 10.58 -3.25 31.91
N VAL A 326 9.67 -4.18 32.14
CA VAL A 326 9.11 -4.99 31.04
C VAL A 326 8.49 -4.01 30.04
N PRO A 327 8.85 -4.09 28.74
CA PRO A 327 8.24 -3.27 27.72
C PRO A 327 6.71 -3.39 27.81
N PRO A 328 5.95 -2.28 27.68
CA PRO A 328 4.49 -2.39 27.66
C PRO A 328 4.08 -3.34 26.53
N SER A 329 3.12 -4.22 26.82
CA SER A 329 2.63 -5.16 25.80
C SER A 329 2.26 -4.41 24.51
N PRO A 330 2.48 -4.99 23.32
CA PRO A 330 2.16 -4.33 22.05
C PRO A 330 0.70 -3.83 21.99
N LEU A 331 -0.23 -4.53 22.66
CA LEU A 331 -1.61 -4.11 22.80
C LEU A 331 -1.76 -2.80 23.60
N GLU A 332 -1.06 -2.68 24.72
CA GLU A 332 -1.07 -1.47 25.53
C GLU A 332 -0.47 -0.27 24.78
N GLY A 333 0.62 -0.51 24.04
CA GLY A 333 1.21 0.48 23.13
C GLY A 333 0.23 0.97 22.06
N LEU A 334 -0.44 0.05 21.37
CA LEU A 334 -1.47 0.36 20.36
C LEU A 334 -2.65 1.14 20.95
N MET A 335 -3.12 0.78 22.15
CA MET A 335 -4.22 1.51 22.82
C MET A 335 -3.81 2.94 23.20
N GLN A 336 -2.56 3.16 23.60
CA GLN A 336 -2.02 4.49 23.86
C GLN A 336 -1.90 5.31 22.56
N GLN A 337 -1.44 4.68 21.48
CA GLN A 337 -1.32 5.31 20.17
C GLN A 337 -2.70 5.69 19.60
N ASP A 338 -3.71 4.83 19.68
CA ASP A 338 -5.08 5.13 19.25
C ASP A 338 -5.65 6.32 20.06
N ARG A 339 -5.43 6.34 21.38
CA ARG A 339 -5.81 7.47 22.22
C ARG A 339 -5.15 8.76 21.76
N ARG A 340 -3.84 8.74 21.48
CA ARG A 340 -3.09 9.92 21.01
C ARG A 340 -3.53 10.37 19.62
N ASN A 341 -3.75 9.44 18.68
CA ASN A 341 -4.24 9.73 17.34
C ASN A 341 -5.62 10.39 17.39
N ARG A 342 -6.49 9.90 18.28
CA ARG A 342 -7.80 10.52 18.54
C ARG A 342 -7.64 11.95 19.06
N GLU A 343 -6.75 12.20 20.03
CA GLU A 343 -6.46 13.55 20.52
C GLU A 343 -5.99 14.49 19.40
N ILE A 344 -4.99 14.07 18.60
CA ILE A 344 -4.45 14.84 17.48
C ILE A 344 -5.54 15.21 16.48
N CYS A 345 -6.44 14.28 16.15
CA CYS A 345 -7.57 14.54 15.28
C CYS A 345 -8.45 15.68 15.81
N TYR A 346 -8.80 15.66 17.11
CA TYR A 346 -9.58 16.73 17.73
C TYR A 346 -8.80 18.06 17.87
N GLU A 347 -7.48 18.01 18.09
CA GLU A 347 -6.61 19.19 18.09
C GLU A 347 -6.62 19.88 16.71
N HIS A 348 -6.51 19.11 15.63
CA HIS A 348 -6.63 19.61 14.25
C HIS A 348 -8.01 20.18 13.95
N ILE A 349 -9.09 19.43 14.24
CA ILE A 349 -10.46 19.92 14.07
C ILE A 349 -10.67 21.24 14.81
N THR A 350 -10.18 21.34 16.05
CA THR A 350 -10.30 22.56 16.86
C THR A 350 -9.54 23.73 16.25
N THR A 351 -8.32 23.48 15.76
CA THR A 351 -7.46 24.50 15.13
C THR A 351 -8.09 25.03 13.85
N ASP A 352 -8.58 24.15 12.99
CA ASP A 352 -9.22 24.53 11.74
C ASP A 352 -10.55 25.24 11.99
N MET A 353 -11.35 24.79 12.95
CA MET A 353 -12.59 25.47 13.33
C MET A 353 -12.33 26.88 13.87
N LYS A 354 -11.26 27.08 14.65
CA LYS A 354 -10.85 28.42 15.12
C LYS A 354 -10.48 29.34 13.95
N ARG A 355 -9.79 28.83 12.92
CA ARG A 355 -9.48 29.61 11.71
C ARG A 355 -10.75 30.03 10.99
N VAL A 356 -11.69 29.10 10.80
CA VAL A 356 -13.00 29.40 10.19
C VAL A 356 -13.72 30.52 10.95
N PHE A 357 -13.68 30.54 12.29
CA PHE A 357 -14.33 31.59 13.07
C PHE A 357 -13.74 32.99 12.90
N LEU A 358 -12.50 33.14 12.39
CA LEU A 358 -11.91 34.46 12.11
C LEU A 358 -12.49 35.09 10.82
N ASP A 359 -12.87 34.26 9.84
CA ASP A 359 -13.23 34.72 8.49
C ASP A 359 -14.74 34.73 8.23
N VAL A 360 -15.55 34.16 9.13
CA VAL A 360 -17.01 34.05 8.96
C VAL A 360 -17.74 35.36 9.30
N LYS A 361 -18.63 35.80 8.41
CA LYS A 361 -19.60 36.88 8.69
C LYS A 361 -20.69 36.37 9.64
N VAL A 362 -20.86 37.03 10.78
CA VAL A 362 -21.91 36.70 11.76
C VAL A 362 -23.30 36.87 11.13
N ALA A 363 -24.12 35.82 11.20
CA ALA A 363 -25.47 35.82 10.65
C ALA A 363 -26.44 36.63 11.53
N ASN A 364 -27.34 37.41 10.93
CA ASN A 364 -28.37 38.18 11.63
C ASN A 364 -29.70 37.39 11.79
N LYS A 365 -29.60 36.08 12.10
CA LYS A 365 -30.77 35.22 12.32
C LYS A 365 -31.16 35.23 13.81
N PRO A 366 -32.43 34.98 14.16
CA PRO A 366 -32.83 34.80 15.56
C PRO A 366 -32.05 33.66 16.21
N LEU A 367 -31.66 33.86 17.48
CA LEU A 367 -30.92 32.86 18.26
C LEU A 367 -31.72 31.56 18.42
N GLN A 368 -31.09 30.44 18.08
CA GLN A 368 -31.57 29.09 18.31
C GLN A 368 -31.45 28.72 19.80
N LYS A 369 -32.18 27.67 20.21
CA LYS A 369 -32.15 27.19 21.59
C LYS A 369 -30.76 26.70 22.00
N GLU A 370 -30.06 25.98 21.12
CA GLU A 370 -28.68 25.56 21.38
C GLU A 370 -27.74 26.77 21.51
N GLU A 371 -27.89 27.80 20.67
CA GLU A 371 -27.07 29.02 20.75
C GLU A 371 -27.29 29.78 22.07
N GLN A 372 -28.53 29.85 22.56
CA GLN A 372 -28.83 30.42 23.87
C GLN A 372 -28.20 29.61 25.01
N GLN A 373 -28.26 28.27 24.93
CA GLN A 373 -27.61 27.39 25.91
C GLN A 373 -26.09 27.59 25.90
N MET A 374 -25.44 27.65 24.74
CA MET A 374 -24.01 27.93 24.60
C MET A 374 -23.64 29.30 25.17
N PHE A 375 -24.45 30.32 24.91
CA PHE A 375 -24.26 31.66 25.47
C PHE A 375 -24.28 31.66 27.00
N TYR A 376 -25.29 31.05 27.62
CA TYR A 376 -25.39 30.99 29.08
C TYR A 376 -24.30 30.12 29.71
N TYR A 377 -23.88 29.04 29.04
CA TYR A 377 -22.72 28.27 29.46
C TYR A 377 -21.45 29.12 29.41
N ALA A 378 -21.21 29.89 28.34
CA ALA A 378 -20.08 30.80 28.24
C ALA A 378 -20.11 31.88 29.33
N VAL A 379 -21.30 32.40 29.67
CA VAL A 379 -21.49 33.32 30.80
C VAL A 379 -21.12 32.65 32.12
N MET A 380 -21.57 31.42 32.37
CA MET A 380 -21.23 30.67 33.59
C MET A 380 -19.72 30.46 33.72
N GLN A 381 -19.06 30.09 32.62
CA GLN A 381 -17.61 29.93 32.56
C GLN A 381 -16.89 31.24 32.84
N ARG A 382 -17.37 32.39 32.34
CA ARG A 382 -16.77 33.71 32.63
C ARG A 382 -16.94 34.13 34.09
N VAL A 383 -18.03 33.72 34.73
CA VAL A 383 -18.34 33.99 36.14
C VAL A 383 -17.46 33.15 37.10
N MET A 384 -16.68 32.19 36.57
CA MET A 384 -15.55 31.37 37.07
C MET A 384 -15.60 30.74 38.47
N SER A 385 -16.14 31.40 39.50
CA SER A 385 -16.14 30.82 40.85
C SER A 385 -17.43 30.04 41.13
N ASP A 386 -17.26 28.79 41.60
CA ASP A 386 -18.36 27.92 42.04
C ASP A 386 -19.24 28.62 43.10
N SER A 387 -18.63 29.47 43.94
CA SER A 387 -19.35 30.34 44.88
C SER A 387 -20.32 31.32 44.20
N LYS A 388 -19.93 31.98 43.11
CA LYS A 388 -20.82 32.89 42.36
C LYS A 388 -21.91 32.12 41.62
N LEU A 389 -21.60 30.95 41.06
CA LEU A 389 -22.62 30.08 40.43
C LEU A 389 -23.66 29.61 41.45
N ARG A 390 -23.22 29.28 42.67
CA ARG A 390 -24.11 28.97 43.80
C ARG A 390 -25.01 30.13 44.21
N GLN A 391 -24.49 31.36 44.23
CA GLN A 391 -25.28 32.57 44.48
C GLN A 391 -26.32 32.80 43.37
N CYS A 392 -26.01 32.41 42.13
CA CYS A 392 -26.96 32.44 41.02
C CYS A 392 -27.99 31.29 41.05
N GLY A 393 -27.91 30.38 42.03
CA GLY A 393 -28.87 29.29 42.22
C GLY A 393 -28.52 27.99 41.49
N PHE A 394 -27.26 27.79 41.10
CA PHE A 394 -26.77 26.52 40.55
C PHE A 394 -26.08 25.70 41.64
N ARG A 395 -26.44 24.42 41.77
CA ARG A 395 -25.89 23.50 42.77
C ARG A 395 -25.50 22.18 42.10
N PRO A 396 -24.35 21.58 42.46
CA PRO A 396 -23.98 20.26 41.94
C PRO A 396 -24.97 19.21 42.43
N LYS A 397 -25.17 18.15 41.63
CA LYS A 397 -26.01 17.02 42.06
C LYS A 397 -25.29 16.14 43.07
N GLU A 398 -24.01 15.90 42.83
CA GLU A 398 -23.10 15.12 43.66
C GLU A 398 -21.72 15.81 43.67
N GLY A 399 -21.06 15.89 44.84
CA GLY A 399 -19.70 16.44 44.95
C GLY A 399 -19.59 17.89 45.47
N SER A 400 -18.36 18.42 45.43
CA SER A 400 -17.99 19.71 46.04
C SER A 400 -18.06 20.91 45.08
N TYR A 401 -18.19 20.70 43.77
CA TYR A 401 -18.26 21.75 42.73
C TYR A 401 -19.08 21.30 41.50
N LEU A 402 -19.54 22.26 40.69
CA LEU A 402 -20.25 22.00 39.43
C LEU A 402 -19.31 21.60 38.28
N THR A 403 -19.48 20.42 37.70
CA THR A 403 -18.72 19.97 36.52
C THR A 403 -19.15 20.71 35.23
N ASP A 404 -18.28 20.77 34.21
CA ASP A 404 -18.60 21.41 32.92
C ASP A 404 -19.86 20.83 32.26
N ARG A 405 -20.03 19.50 32.34
CA ARG A 405 -21.23 18.82 31.83
C ARG A 405 -22.50 19.24 32.57
N GLU A 406 -22.43 19.37 33.90
CA GLU A 406 -23.57 19.85 34.69
C GLU A 406 -23.88 21.32 34.42
N GLN A 407 -22.86 22.16 34.28
CA GLN A 407 -23.03 23.57 33.93
C GLN A 407 -23.67 23.74 32.55
N PHE A 408 -23.19 23.00 31.54
CA PHE A 408 -23.76 23.03 30.20
C PHE A 408 -25.21 22.53 30.18
N ALA A 409 -25.52 21.45 30.91
CA ALA A 409 -26.88 20.95 31.05
C ALA A 409 -27.81 21.95 31.77
N ALA A 410 -27.30 22.63 32.80
CA ALA A 410 -28.04 23.66 33.53
C ALA A 410 -28.33 24.89 32.67
N ALA A 411 -27.38 25.30 31.82
CA ALA A 411 -27.54 26.42 30.88
C ALA A 411 -28.72 26.22 29.91
N GLY A 412 -29.06 24.97 29.57
CA GLY A 412 -30.22 24.66 28.71
C GLY A 412 -31.57 24.66 29.44
N ARG A 413 -31.58 24.75 30.77
CA ARG A 413 -32.78 24.67 31.62
C ARG A 413 -32.85 25.80 32.66
N ILE A 414 -32.30 26.96 32.34
CA ILE A 414 -32.29 28.10 33.25
C ILE A 414 -33.69 28.70 33.42
N THR A 415 -34.01 29.11 34.64
CA THR A 415 -35.20 29.92 34.94
C THR A 415 -34.95 31.40 34.63
N VAL A 416 -36.02 32.18 34.43
CA VAL A 416 -35.93 33.65 34.25
C VAL A 416 -35.17 34.33 35.41
N LYS A 417 -35.32 33.80 36.63
CA LYS A 417 -34.61 34.30 37.81
C LYS A 417 -33.11 34.01 37.73
N GLN A 418 -32.72 32.79 37.36
CA GLN A 418 -31.32 32.40 37.19
C GLN A 418 -30.66 33.14 36.02
N GLN A 419 -31.39 33.34 34.93
CA GLN A 419 -30.97 34.14 33.78
C GLN A 419 -30.62 35.58 34.21
N ALA A 420 -31.53 36.24 34.96
CA ALA A 420 -31.28 37.58 35.47
C ALA A 420 -30.11 37.63 36.46
N ALA A 421 -29.91 36.59 37.27
CA ALA A 421 -28.77 36.48 38.18
C ALA A 421 -27.44 36.35 37.42
N LEU A 422 -27.38 35.47 36.42
CA LEU A 422 -26.19 35.28 35.57
C LEU A 422 -25.83 36.55 34.80
N VAL A 423 -26.82 37.24 34.21
CA VAL A 423 -26.58 38.49 33.48
C VAL A 423 -26.03 39.57 34.41
N ARG A 424 -26.58 39.72 35.62
CA ARG A 424 -26.03 40.66 36.61
C ARG A 424 -24.62 40.26 37.05
N ALA A 425 -24.37 38.98 37.31
CA ALA A 425 -23.05 38.49 37.71
C ALA A 425 -22.00 38.71 36.62
N PHE A 426 -22.38 38.52 35.35
CA PHE A 426 -21.55 38.85 34.19
C PHE A 426 -21.24 40.35 34.12
N LEU A 427 -22.26 41.21 34.26
CA LEU A 427 -22.08 42.66 34.24
C LEU A 427 -21.16 43.15 35.36
N VAL A 428 -21.30 42.60 36.58
CA VAL A 428 -20.38 42.87 37.69
C VAL A 428 -18.94 42.52 37.30
N ASP A 429 -18.72 41.33 36.72
CA ASP A 429 -17.37 40.90 36.32
C ASP A 429 -16.79 41.74 35.17
N TYR A 430 -17.63 42.06 34.18
CA TYR A 430 -17.28 42.91 33.04
C TYR A 430 -16.89 44.31 33.49
N PHE A 431 -17.74 45.00 34.26
CA PHE A 431 -17.42 46.35 34.73
C PHE A 431 -16.18 46.37 35.62
N ARG A 432 -16.05 45.40 36.53
CA ARG A 432 -14.84 45.27 37.37
C ARG A 432 -13.55 45.13 36.56
N SER A 433 -13.60 44.46 35.40
CA SER A 433 -12.40 44.20 34.59
C SER A 433 -12.17 45.21 33.46
N ALA A 434 -13.22 45.86 32.96
CA ALA A 434 -13.14 46.74 31.81
C ALA A 434 -13.16 48.23 32.19
N ALA A 435 -13.75 48.61 33.32
CA ALA A 435 -13.80 50.02 33.72
C ALA A 435 -12.38 50.54 34.02
N PRO A 436 -12.01 51.72 33.50
CA PRO A 436 -10.67 52.26 33.69
C PRO A 436 -10.43 52.65 35.16
N GLU A 437 -9.25 52.31 35.68
CA GLU A 437 -8.85 52.63 37.06
C GLU A 437 -8.33 54.07 37.21
N TYR A 438 -7.88 54.70 36.12
CA TYR A 438 -7.26 56.03 36.12
C TYR A 438 -7.77 56.87 34.94
N GLY A 439 -7.71 58.20 35.10
CA GLY A 439 -8.04 59.14 34.03
C GLY A 439 -9.52 59.14 33.60
N CYS A 440 -10.41 58.63 34.44
CA CYS A 440 -11.84 58.59 34.19
C CYS A 440 -12.58 59.76 34.84
N THR A 441 -13.65 60.21 34.18
CA THR A 441 -14.56 61.26 34.64
C THR A 441 -16.01 60.77 34.54
N ASP A 442 -16.95 61.60 34.99
CA ASP A 442 -18.40 61.41 34.79
C ASP A 442 -18.80 61.35 33.31
N GLU A 443 -18.00 61.92 32.41
CA GLU A 443 -18.16 61.81 30.96
C GLU A 443 -17.66 60.47 30.38
N THR A 444 -16.90 59.68 31.17
CA THR A 444 -16.40 58.38 30.72
C THR A 444 -17.54 57.37 30.68
N LEU A 445 -17.99 57.01 29.47
CA LEU A 445 -19.18 56.18 29.24
C LEU A 445 -19.21 54.89 30.08
N LEU A 446 -18.10 54.15 30.14
CA LEU A 446 -18.04 52.88 30.84
C LEU A 446 -18.12 53.06 32.37
N THR A 447 -17.44 54.06 32.92
CA THR A 447 -17.53 54.44 34.33
C THR A 447 -18.96 54.88 34.68
N GLY A 448 -19.60 55.71 33.84
CA GLY A 448 -20.99 56.10 34.03
C GLY A 448 -21.98 54.93 33.95
N MET A 449 -21.77 53.96 33.06
CA MET A 449 -22.57 52.72 33.00
C MET A 449 -22.40 51.87 34.26
N MET A 450 -21.18 51.72 34.76
CA MET A 450 -20.89 51.00 36.00
C MET A 450 -21.58 51.64 37.20
N CYS A 451 -21.46 52.95 37.38
CA CYS A 451 -22.12 53.68 38.47
C CYS A 451 -23.65 53.52 38.40
N ARG A 452 -24.26 53.72 37.23
CA ARG A 452 -25.72 53.51 37.07
C ARG A 452 -26.14 52.07 37.38
N PHE A 453 -25.34 51.08 36.95
CA PHE A 453 -25.62 49.68 37.27
C PHE A 453 -25.53 49.41 38.77
N ALA A 454 -24.56 50.04 39.46
CA ALA A 454 -24.42 49.98 40.91
C ALA A 454 -25.61 50.61 41.63
N ASP A 455 -26.09 51.78 41.18
CA ASP A 455 -27.28 52.42 41.77
C ASP A 455 -28.55 51.56 41.62
N LEU A 456 -28.71 50.88 40.48
CA LEU A 456 -29.86 50.03 40.20
C LEU A 456 -29.88 48.72 41.00
N ASN A 457 -28.73 48.17 41.38
CA ASN A 457 -28.63 46.81 41.94
C ASN A 457 -27.96 46.75 43.32
N PHE A 458 -27.23 47.79 43.72
CA PHE A 458 -26.39 47.88 44.93
C PHE A 458 -26.47 49.29 45.54
N SER A 459 -27.67 49.90 45.61
CA SER A 459 -27.86 51.30 45.99
C SER A 459 -27.24 51.68 47.33
N GLU A 460 -27.35 50.82 48.36
CA GLU A 460 -26.74 51.05 49.67
C GLU A 460 -25.21 51.00 49.66
N GLN A 461 -24.61 50.18 48.81
CA GLN A 461 -23.17 50.08 48.65
C GLN A 461 -22.65 51.23 47.78
N SER A 462 -23.37 51.57 46.71
CA SER A 462 -23.06 52.67 45.79
C SER A 462 -23.01 54.00 46.53
N GLN A 463 -23.99 54.28 47.41
CA GLN A 463 -24.03 55.53 48.19
C GLN A 463 -22.92 55.68 49.25
N LYS A 464 -22.21 54.59 49.60
CA LYS A 464 -21.12 54.60 50.59
C LYS A 464 -19.74 54.89 49.99
N VAL A 465 -19.61 54.69 48.67
CA VAL A 465 -18.40 54.94 47.89
C VAL A 465 -18.52 56.31 47.24
#